data_AF-A0A3D0WQP3-F1
#
_entry.id   AF-A0A3D0WQP3-F1
#
_cell.length_a   1.000
_cell.length_b   1.000
_cell.length_c   1.000
_cell.angle_alpha   90.00
_cell.angle_beta   90.00
_cell.angle_gamma   90.00
#
_symmetry.space_group_name_H-M   'P 1'
#
loop_
_entity.id
_entity.type
_entity.pdbx_description
1 polymer ?
#
loop_
_entity_poly.entity_id
_entity_poly.type
_entity_poly.pdbx_seq_one_letter_code
_entity_poly.pdbx_strand_id
1 'polypeptide(L)' 'LKTLEGLGYIEVKKEFIERKPRTTYSRTCEGEQAFKEHLQALEAFIKQATD' A
#
# COMPACT_ATOMS: atom_id res chain seq x y z
N LEU A 1 -2.82 -1.66 8.08
CA LEU A 1 -3.70 -0.95 7.13
C LEU A 1 -4.10 0.44 7.63
N LYS A 2 -4.56 0.63 8.89
CA LYS A 2 -4.89 1.96 9.45
C LYS A 2 -3.84 3.05 9.21
N THR A 3 -2.55 2.73 9.37
CA THR A 3 -1.48 3.69 9.10
C THR A 3 -1.37 4.05 7.62
N LEU A 4 -1.49 3.07 6.72
CA LEU A 4 -1.45 3.31 5.28
C LEU A 4 -2.68 4.08 4.80
N GLU A 5 -3.84 3.83 5.40
CA GLU A 5 -5.07 4.59 5.18
C GLU A 5 -4.90 6.03 5.68
N GLY A 6 -4.37 6.22 6.89
CA GLY A 6 -4.10 7.55 7.45
C GLY A 6 -3.04 8.35 6.70
N LEU A 7 -2.11 7.66 6.01
CA LEU A 7 -1.12 8.26 5.11
C LEU A 7 -1.65 8.46 3.67
N GLY A 8 -2.88 8.03 3.36
CA GLY A 8 -3.45 8.16 2.02
C GLY A 8 -2.90 7.18 0.98
N TYR A 9 -2.12 6.17 1.39
CA TYR A 9 -1.52 5.19 0.47
C TYR A 9 -2.49 4.10 0.02
N ILE A 10 -3.56 3.89 0.77
CA ILE A 10 -4.64 2.97 0.40
C ILE A 10 -5.99 3.65 0.57
N GLU A 11 -6.90 3.32 -0.34
CA GLU A 11 -8.31 3.67 -0.24
C GLU A 11 -9.06 2.51 0.41
N VAL A 12 -10.02 2.84 1.29
CA VAL A 12 -10.85 1.87 2.01
C VAL A 12 -12.30 2.07 1.62
N LYS A 13 -12.89 1.05 0.97
CA LYS A 13 -14.30 1.07 0.58
C LYS A 13 -15.08 0.06 1.41
N LYS A 14 -16.05 0.55 2.18
CA LYS A 14 -16.93 -0.26 3.04
C LYS A 14 -18.33 -0.27 2.44
N GLU A 15 -18.84 -1.45 2.12
CA GLU A 15 -20.14 -1.64 1.50
C GLU A 15 -20.87 -2.81 2.16
N PHE A 16 -22.20 -2.83 2.08
CA PHE A 16 -23.00 -3.98 2.47
C PHE A 16 -23.46 -4.71 1.21
N ILE A 17 -23.05 -5.97 1.05
CA ILE A 17 -23.49 -6.85 -0.04
C ILE A 17 -24.29 -7.97 0.60
N GLU A 18 -25.56 -8.13 0.20
CA GLU A 18 -26.47 -9.15 0.77
C GLU A 18 -26.55 -9.12 2.31
N ARG A 19 -26.63 -7.92 2.90
CA ARG A 19 -26.63 -7.70 4.36
C ARG A 19 -25.33 -8.13 5.06
N LYS A 20 -24.27 -8.45 4.33
CA LYS A 20 -22.94 -8.74 4.87
C LYS A 20 -22.01 -7.54 4.63
N PRO A 21 -21.32 -7.05 5.68
CA PRO A 21 -20.34 -5.99 5.50
C PRO A 21 -19.14 -6.54 4.71
N ARG A 22 -18.77 -5.84 3.64
CA ARG A 22 -17.58 -6.10 2.84
C ARG A 22 -16.71 -4.85 2.86
N THR A 23 -15.45 -5.04 3.23
CA THR A 23 -14.44 -3.99 3.11
C THR A 23 -13.48 -4.39 2.00
N THR A 24 -13.24 -3.48 1.07
CA THR A 24 -12.23 -3.63 0.01
C THR A 24 -11.19 -2.53 0.15
N TYR A 25 -9.97 -2.86 -0.27
CA TYR A 25 -8.82 -1.97 -0.20
C TYR A 25 -8.21 -1.87 -1.59
N SER A 26 -7.84 -0.65 -1.98
CA SER A 26 -7.16 -0.36 -3.24
C SER A 26 -5.92 0.49 -2.95
N ARG A 27 -4.89 0.35 -3.77
CA ARG A 27 -3.74 1.28 -3.75
C ARG A 27 -4.17 2.62 -4.34
N THR A 28 -3.68 3.71 -3.77
CA THR A 28 -3.76 5.03 -4.39
C THR A 28 -2.54 5.28 -5.28
N CYS A 29 -2.56 6.34 -6.09
CA CYS A 29 -1.39 6.75 -6.87
C CYS A 29 -0.20 7.08 -5.96
N GLU A 30 -0.44 7.76 -4.84
CA GLU A 30 0.58 8.10 -3.84
C GLU A 30 1.15 6.84 -3.19
N GLY A 31 0.30 5.90 -2.79
CA GLY A 31 0.75 4.63 -2.20
C GLY A 31 1.53 3.76 -3.19
N GLU A 32 1.15 3.76 -4.47
CA GLU A 32 1.93 3.11 -5.51
C GLU A 32 3.32 3.72 -5.66
N GLN A 33 3.42 5.04 -5.67
CA GLN A 33 4.70 5.73 -5.82
C GLN A 33 5.61 5.47 -4.61
N ALA A 34 5.10 5.65 -3.39
CA ALA A 34 5.83 5.39 -2.16
C ALA A 34 6.31 3.92 -2.08
N PHE A 35 5.49 2.98 -2.55
CA PHE A 35 5.88 1.58 -2.61
C PHE A 35 7.01 1.32 -3.62
N LYS A 36 6.97 1.94 -4.81
CA LYS A 36 8.05 1.83 -5.80
C LYS A 36 9.37 2.37 -5.27
N GLU A 37 9.35 3.53 -4.61
CA GLU A 37 10.53 4.11 -3.97
C GLU A 37 11.10 3.19 -2.87
N HIS A 38 10.22 2.58 -2.09
CA HIS A 38 10.64 1.59 -1.09
C HIS A 38 11.33 0.38 -1.73
N LEU A 39 10.79 -0.14 -2.84
CA LEU A 39 11.41 -1.25 -3.58
C LEU A 39 12.79 -0.86 -4.15
N GLN A 40 12.93 0.35 -4.68
CA GLN A 40 14.21 0.85 -5.18
C GLN A 40 15.26 0.95 -4.07
N ALA A 41 14.87 1.48 -2.91
CA ALA A 41 15.75 1.54 -1.74
C ALA A 41 16.17 0.15 -1.26
N LEU A 42 15.24 -0.81 -1.26
CA LEU A 42 15.52 -2.20 -0.90
C LEU A 42 16.48 -2.86 -1.89
N GLU A 43 16.28 -2.65 -3.19
CA GLU A 43 17.17 -3.17 -4.23
C GLU A 43 18.58 -2.58 -4.11
N ALA A 44 18.70 -1.28 -3.89
CA ALA A 44 19.99 -0.61 -3.67
C ALA A 44 20.70 -1.15 -2.42
N PHE A 45 19.96 -1.37 -1.33
CA PHE A 45 20.49 -1.95 -0.10
C PHE A 45 21.02 -3.37 -0.31
N ILE A 46 20.28 -4.22 -1.03
CA ILE A 46 20.72 -5.60 -1.32
C ILE A 46 21.97 -5.61 -2.21
N LYS A 47 22.05 -4.73 -3.22
CA LYS A 47 23.24 -4.60 -4.08
C LYS A 47 24.47 -4.23 -3.24
N GLN A 48 24.37 -3.19 -2.41
CA GLN A 48 25.45 -2.80 -1.49
C GLN A 48 25.88 -3.90 -0.52
N ALA A 49 24.98 -4.79 -0.12
CA ALA A 49 25.31 -5.89 0.79
C ALA A 49 25.96 -7.09 0.09
N THR A 50 25.92 -7.15 -1.24
CA THR A 50 26.43 -8.28 -2.03
C THR A 50 27.76 -7.94 -2.73
N ASP A 51 28.07 -6.66 -2.92
CA ASP A 51 29.37 -6.14 -3.38
C ASP A 51 30.41 -6.08 -2.24
#